data_AF-A0A953NCV1-F1
#
_entry.id   AF-A0A953NCV1-F1
#
_cell.length_a   1.000
_cell.length_b   1.000
_cell.length_c   1.000
_cell.angle_alpha   90.00
_cell.angle_beta   90.00
_cell.angle_gamma   90.00
#
_symmetry.space_group_name_H-M   'P 1'
#
loop_
_entity.id
_entity.type
_entity.pdbx_description
1 polymer ?
#
loop_
_entity_poly.entity_id
_entity_poly.type
_entity_poly.pdbx_seq_one_letter_code
_entity_poly.pdbx_strand_id
1 'polypeptide(L)'
;MKKIIGSLCASFTPLGALIAISCGNSTSSISKEDFSKYEVSDDFVNVSNAHRQKIIEKINANNFNYKNAIPELSKDNKRLFSIGMDSDGYFLYFEKKNVDDVPKGFAPEEQKDVTIKRPITYSFIVVKADQVSKKFNKVSGTQVTHKDSIDFTLHATNSIYTSFEKIKPYAFEFKNIDWESLKGIVFDGEIVNHSDGDTFTVRVEKIDQSNTNYKVGQEVKIRINGIDTPEKQVDGRTADDFERSYAELSSRFGRETFKTGQKVKVFYTGIDAFRRTVGDIFFGDKFQYLYSLEITRAGLTLPAYDGTLISLVDNIPNKKNIEHYFSWQAALAMKQAIEMKNGFYKTFETPFEVERIYRMKSNTKWRIFFKDSDENIFTINDSEYAKSKDFKIEEMSYNNIN
;
A
#
# COMPACT_ATOMS: atom_id res chain seq x y z
N MET A 1 14.71 -73.52 -8.85
CA MET A 1 16.09 -73.22 -9.33
C MET A 1 15.98 -72.50 -10.67
N LYS A 2 16.65 -71.35 -10.84
CA LYS A 2 16.69 -70.44 -12.03
C LYS A 2 15.37 -69.68 -12.33
N LYS A 3 15.33 -68.38 -12.69
CA LYS A 3 16.29 -67.25 -12.71
C LYS A 3 15.44 -65.98 -12.92
N ILE A 4 15.93 -64.86 -12.39
CA ILE A 4 15.40 -63.48 -12.45
C ILE A 4 15.44 -62.89 -13.88
N ILE A 5 14.50 -61.97 -14.20
CA ILE A 5 14.56 -60.68 -14.94
C ILE A 5 13.07 -60.26 -15.09
N GLY A 6 12.52 -59.14 -14.64
CA GLY A 6 13.02 -57.77 -14.48
C GLY A 6 12.24 -56.87 -15.44
N SER A 7 11.19 -56.17 -14.97
CA SER A 7 10.58 -55.04 -15.68
C SER A 7 10.06 -54.02 -14.69
N LEU A 8 10.72 -52.86 -14.67
CA LEU A 8 10.27 -51.64 -14.01
C LEU A 8 8.90 -51.23 -14.60
N CYS A 9 7.90 -51.04 -13.74
CA CYS A 9 6.78 -50.14 -14.02
C CYS A 9 7.02 -48.87 -13.22
N ALA A 10 7.58 -47.85 -13.88
CA ALA A 10 7.58 -46.49 -13.37
C ALA A 10 6.14 -45.97 -13.41
N SER A 11 5.61 -45.62 -12.24
CA SER A 11 4.36 -44.90 -12.08
C SER A 11 4.53 -43.47 -12.62
N PHE A 12 4.06 -43.24 -13.85
CA PHE A 12 3.75 -41.90 -14.33
C PHE A 12 2.28 -41.61 -13.98
N THR A 13 2.04 -40.85 -12.93
CA THR A 13 0.77 -40.14 -12.75
C THR A 13 0.91 -38.76 -13.39
N PRO A 14 0.26 -38.46 -14.53
CA PRO A 14 0.12 -37.09 -14.96
C PRO A 14 -0.94 -36.44 -14.05
N LEU A 15 -0.49 -35.57 -13.15
CA LEU A 15 -1.36 -34.66 -12.41
C LEU A 15 -1.89 -33.60 -13.40
N GLY A 16 -2.88 -34.00 -14.21
CA GLY A 16 -3.72 -33.08 -14.94
C GLY A 16 -4.63 -32.38 -13.95
N ALA A 17 -4.21 -31.23 -13.42
CA ALA A 17 -5.12 -30.32 -12.76
C ALA A 17 -6.10 -29.79 -13.81
N LEU A 18 -7.33 -30.32 -13.77
CA LEU A 18 -8.46 -29.81 -14.54
C LEU A 18 -8.71 -28.34 -14.15
N ILE A 19 -8.37 -27.42 -15.05
CA ILE A 19 -8.98 -26.09 -15.07
C ILE A 19 -10.33 -26.27 -15.75
N ALA A 20 -11.40 -26.40 -14.96
CA ALA A 20 -12.76 -26.44 -15.48
C ALA A 20 -13.16 -25.04 -15.98
N ILE A 21 -13.07 -24.83 -17.29
CA ILE A 21 -13.52 -23.62 -17.97
C ILE A 21 -14.96 -23.85 -18.42
N SER A 22 -15.89 -23.10 -17.83
CA SER A 22 -17.28 -23.03 -18.24
C SER A 22 -17.40 -22.47 -19.66
N CYS A 23 -17.94 -23.27 -20.59
CA CYS A 23 -18.21 -22.86 -21.96
C CYS A 23 -19.38 -21.88 -22.02
N GLY A 24 -19.07 -20.61 -22.27
CA GLY A 24 -20.04 -19.62 -22.74
C GLY A 24 -19.35 -18.31 -23.05
N ASN A 25 -18.91 -18.11 -24.31
CA ASN A 25 -18.43 -16.86 -24.93
C ASN A 25 -17.65 -15.85 -24.05
N SER A 26 -16.97 -16.33 -23.02
CA SER A 26 -16.22 -15.54 -22.06
C SER A 26 -14.78 -16.00 -22.16
N THR A 27 -13.90 -15.07 -22.49
CA THR A 27 -12.46 -15.23 -22.35
C THR A 27 -12.18 -15.65 -20.90
N SER A 28 -11.78 -16.90 -20.69
CA SER A 28 -11.46 -17.41 -19.37
C SER A 28 -10.10 -16.88 -18.93
N SER A 29 -10.10 -16.04 -17.91
CA SER A 29 -8.86 -15.66 -17.24
C SER A 29 -8.39 -16.80 -16.34
N ILE A 30 -7.08 -17.02 -16.30
CA ILE A 30 -6.46 -17.91 -15.31
C ILE A 30 -6.71 -17.33 -13.92
N SER A 31 -6.93 -18.20 -12.93
CA SER A 31 -7.11 -17.75 -11.55
C SER A 31 -5.90 -16.92 -11.09
N LYS A 32 -6.15 -15.89 -10.27
CA LYS A 32 -5.08 -15.03 -9.72
C LYS A 32 -4.07 -15.84 -8.88
N GLU A 33 -4.52 -16.92 -8.25
CA GLU A 33 -3.72 -17.86 -7.45
C GLU A 33 -2.77 -18.74 -8.27
N ASP A 34 -3.14 -19.06 -9.52
CA ASP A 34 -2.24 -19.79 -10.42
C ASP A 34 -1.23 -18.85 -11.09
N PHE A 35 -1.59 -17.58 -11.28
CA PHE A 35 -0.67 -16.57 -11.79
C PHE A 35 0.43 -16.21 -10.77
N SER A 36 0.09 -16.06 -9.49
CA SER A 36 1.07 -15.66 -8.45
C SER A 36 2.24 -16.64 -8.29
N LYS A 37 2.13 -17.85 -8.83
CA LYS A 37 3.19 -18.87 -8.84
C LYS A 37 4.29 -18.60 -9.88
N TYR A 38 4.07 -17.69 -10.82
CA TYR A 38 4.97 -17.43 -11.93
C TYR A 38 5.34 -15.94 -12.02
N GLU A 39 6.63 -15.67 -12.11
CA GLU A 39 7.14 -14.34 -12.41
C GLU A 39 7.20 -14.13 -13.92
N VAL A 40 6.74 -12.97 -14.43
CA VAL A 40 6.94 -12.61 -15.84
C VAL A 40 8.31 -12.00 -16.00
N SER A 41 9.22 -12.71 -16.66
CA SER A 41 10.58 -12.25 -16.97
C SER A 41 10.55 -11.14 -18.02
N ASP A 42 11.54 -10.26 -17.97
CA ASP A 42 11.85 -9.32 -19.05
C ASP A 42 12.62 -9.99 -20.21
N ASP A 43 13.01 -11.25 -20.03
CA ASP A 43 13.65 -12.04 -21.07
C ASP A 43 12.68 -12.35 -22.23
N PHE A 44 13.25 -12.35 -23.43
CA PHE A 44 12.54 -12.70 -24.64
C PHE A 44 12.95 -14.08 -25.16
N VAL A 45 11.96 -14.92 -25.46
CA VAL A 45 12.14 -16.17 -26.21
C VAL A 45 11.82 -15.95 -27.68
N ASN A 46 12.68 -16.50 -28.53
CA ASN A 46 12.44 -16.53 -29.97
C ASN A 46 11.65 -17.80 -30.33
N VAL A 47 10.64 -17.63 -31.17
CA VAL A 47 9.90 -18.73 -31.80
C VAL A 47 10.00 -18.57 -33.31
N SER A 48 9.85 -19.66 -34.04
CA SER A 48 9.85 -19.61 -35.51
C SER A 48 8.72 -18.72 -36.02
N ASN A 49 8.90 -18.09 -37.18
CA ASN A 49 7.88 -17.23 -37.78
C ASN A 49 6.56 -17.99 -38.01
N ALA A 50 6.62 -19.25 -38.46
CA ALA A 50 5.43 -20.09 -38.65
C ALA A 50 4.68 -20.32 -37.34
N HIS A 51 5.40 -20.57 -36.24
CA HIS A 51 4.77 -20.76 -34.93
C HIS A 51 4.19 -19.44 -34.39
N ARG A 52 4.88 -18.31 -34.61
CA ARG A 52 4.36 -16.98 -34.26
C ARG A 52 3.05 -16.68 -34.98
N GLN A 53 2.95 -16.99 -36.27
CA GLN A 53 1.72 -16.80 -37.03
C GLN A 53 0.57 -17.64 -36.47
N LYS A 54 0.83 -18.91 -36.14
CA LYS A 54 -0.16 -19.79 -35.49
C LYS A 54 -0.68 -19.20 -34.17
N ILE A 55 0.19 -18.59 -33.37
CA ILE A 55 -0.20 -17.91 -32.12
C ILE A 55 -1.10 -16.71 -32.42
N ILE A 56 -0.73 -15.86 -33.37
CA ILE A 56 -1.51 -14.68 -33.76
C ILE A 56 -2.89 -15.09 -34.29
N GLU A 57 -2.96 -16.11 -35.14
CA GLU A 57 -4.23 -16.67 -35.63
C GLU A 57 -5.13 -17.14 -34.48
N LYS A 58 -4.56 -17.77 -33.45
CA LYS A 58 -5.31 -18.20 -32.26
C LYS A 58 -5.84 -17.02 -31.44
N ILE A 59 -5.03 -15.98 -31.24
CA ILE A 59 -5.49 -14.76 -30.56
C ILE A 59 -6.66 -14.13 -31.32
N ASN A 60 -6.56 -14.03 -32.65
CA ASN A 60 -7.61 -13.47 -33.49
C ASN A 60 -8.87 -14.35 -33.49
N ALA A 61 -8.73 -15.68 -33.56
CA ALA A 61 -9.85 -16.63 -33.56
C ALA A 61 -10.64 -16.61 -32.24
N ASN A 62 -10.00 -16.29 -31.11
CA ASN A 62 -10.66 -16.16 -29.82
C ASN A 62 -11.46 -14.85 -29.68
N ASN A 63 -11.53 -14.01 -30.72
CA ASN A 63 -12.26 -12.73 -30.72
C ASN A 63 -11.99 -11.91 -29.46
N PHE A 64 -10.72 -11.84 -29.05
CA PHE A 64 -10.33 -11.13 -27.85
C PHE A 64 -10.66 -9.63 -27.98
N ASN A 65 -11.86 -9.25 -27.53
CA ASN A 65 -12.33 -7.88 -27.61
C ASN A 65 -11.79 -7.10 -26.41
N TYR A 66 -10.53 -6.70 -26.52
CA TYR A 66 -9.84 -5.94 -25.50
C TYR A 66 -10.59 -4.66 -25.12
N LYS A 67 -11.30 -4.00 -26.05
CA LYS A 67 -12.04 -2.76 -25.79
C LYS A 67 -13.08 -2.92 -24.68
N ASN A 68 -13.77 -4.05 -24.64
CA ASN A 68 -14.77 -4.33 -23.61
C ASN A 68 -14.13 -4.72 -22.27
N ALA A 69 -12.90 -5.25 -22.30
CA ALA A 69 -12.17 -5.65 -21.11
C ALA A 69 -11.45 -4.47 -20.45
N ILE A 70 -11.07 -3.41 -21.18
CA ILE A 70 -10.27 -2.27 -20.69
C ILE A 70 -10.77 -1.68 -19.36
N PRO A 71 -12.08 -1.39 -19.15
CA PRO A 71 -12.53 -0.83 -17.88
C PRO A 71 -12.19 -1.73 -16.68
N GLU A 72 -12.35 -3.04 -16.84
CA GLU A 72 -12.01 -4.04 -15.81
C GLU A 72 -10.49 -4.22 -15.70
N LEU A 73 -9.78 -4.32 -16.83
CA LEU A 73 -8.33 -4.46 -16.88
C LEU A 73 -7.58 -3.24 -16.36
N SER A 74 -8.19 -2.07 -16.39
CA SER A 74 -7.58 -0.85 -15.87
C SER A 74 -7.38 -0.88 -14.35
N LYS A 75 -8.07 -1.78 -13.64
CA LYS A 75 -7.92 -2.00 -12.20
C LYS A 75 -6.71 -2.88 -11.87
N ASP A 76 -6.31 -3.75 -12.80
CA ASP A 76 -5.16 -4.61 -12.64
C ASP A 76 -3.93 -4.03 -13.36
N ASN A 77 -2.75 -4.13 -12.75
CA ASN A 77 -1.52 -3.77 -13.45
C ASN A 77 -1.11 -4.84 -14.49
N LYS A 78 -1.49 -6.09 -14.24
CA LYS A 78 -1.03 -7.28 -14.98
C LYS A 78 -2.15 -8.33 -14.99
N ARG A 79 -2.41 -8.99 -16.13
CA ARG A 79 -3.37 -10.11 -16.22
C ARG A 79 -2.96 -11.11 -17.29
N LEU A 80 -3.25 -12.39 -17.08
CA LEU A 80 -3.11 -13.42 -18.11
C LEU A 80 -4.45 -13.93 -18.61
N PHE A 81 -4.48 -14.26 -19.90
CA PHE A 81 -5.60 -14.87 -20.59
C PHE A 81 -5.13 -16.12 -21.29
N SER A 82 -5.98 -17.16 -21.24
CA SER A 82 -5.84 -18.30 -22.14
C SER A 82 -6.04 -17.84 -23.58
N ILE A 83 -5.26 -18.43 -24.48
CA ILE A 83 -5.42 -18.28 -25.94
C ILE A 83 -5.73 -19.62 -26.62
N GLY A 84 -6.11 -20.64 -25.84
CA GLY A 84 -6.34 -22.00 -26.35
C GLY A 84 -5.05 -22.69 -26.81
N MET A 85 -3.90 -22.27 -26.29
CA MET A 85 -2.58 -22.89 -26.47
C MET A 85 -1.90 -23.14 -25.11
N ASP A 86 -2.70 -23.30 -24.06
CA ASP A 86 -2.21 -23.41 -22.68
C ASP A 86 -1.41 -24.70 -22.47
N SER A 87 -1.78 -25.78 -23.19
CA SER A 87 -1.02 -27.05 -23.22
C SER A 87 0.39 -26.89 -23.80
N ASP A 88 0.57 -25.90 -24.68
CA ASP A 88 1.86 -25.56 -25.29
C ASP A 88 2.60 -24.50 -24.44
N GLY A 89 2.00 -24.10 -23.31
CA GLY A 89 2.52 -23.12 -22.37
C GLY A 89 2.40 -21.67 -22.83
N TYR A 90 1.60 -21.35 -23.86
CA TYR A 90 1.45 -19.99 -24.36
C TYR A 90 0.20 -19.32 -23.83
N PHE A 91 0.37 -18.06 -23.44
CA PHE A 91 -0.69 -17.23 -22.87
C PHE A 91 -0.60 -15.81 -23.39
N LEU A 92 -1.71 -15.08 -23.34
CA LEU A 92 -1.71 -13.63 -23.58
C LEU A 92 -1.54 -12.91 -22.25
N TYR A 93 -0.54 -12.05 -22.17
CA TYR A 93 -0.25 -11.24 -21.01
C TYR A 93 -0.60 -9.78 -21.28
N PHE A 94 -1.50 -9.23 -20.47
CA PHE A 94 -1.77 -7.80 -20.40
C PHE A 94 -0.86 -7.15 -19.37
N GLU A 95 -0.29 -6.02 -19.75
CA GLU A 95 0.53 -5.20 -18.89
C GLU A 95 0.13 -3.73 -19.05
N LYS A 96 -0.35 -3.12 -17.98
CA LYS A 96 -0.62 -1.69 -17.89
C LYS A 96 0.72 -0.96 -17.76
N LYS A 97 1.09 -0.18 -18.78
CA LYS A 97 2.39 0.49 -18.87
C LYS A 97 2.40 1.84 -18.16
N ASN A 98 1.36 2.63 -18.37
CA ASN A 98 1.20 3.90 -17.68
C ASN A 98 -0.28 4.28 -17.59
N VAL A 99 -0.63 4.97 -16.50
CA VAL A 99 -1.79 5.85 -16.48
C VAL A 99 -1.23 7.23 -16.32
N ASP A 100 -1.61 8.16 -17.18
CA ASP A 100 -1.19 9.53 -16.96
C ASP A 100 -1.81 10.04 -15.65
N ASP A 101 -1.08 10.92 -14.97
CA ASP A 101 -1.59 11.56 -13.77
C ASP A 101 -2.82 12.40 -14.09
N VAL A 102 -3.60 12.70 -13.05
CA VAL A 102 -4.69 13.67 -13.17
C VAL A 102 -4.07 14.97 -13.72
N PRO A 103 -4.57 15.55 -14.83
CA PRO A 103 -3.90 16.68 -15.46
C PRO A 103 -3.69 17.84 -14.49
N LYS A 104 -2.59 18.58 -14.65
CA LYS A 104 -2.33 19.80 -13.86
C LYS A 104 -3.51 20.77 -14.03
N GLY A 105 -3.98 21.34 -12.91
CA GLY A 105 -5.12 22.26 -12.89
C GLY A 105 -6.50 21.62 -12.67
N PHE A 106 -6.59 20.29 -12.58
CA PHE A 106 -7.80 19.63 -12.08
C PHE A 106 -7.72 19.44 -10.57
N ALA A 107 -8.71 19.93 -9.83
CA ALA A 107 -8.88 19.66 -8.42
C ALA A 107 -10.26 19.03 -8.19
N PRO A 108 -10.40 18.08 -7.24
CA PRO A 108 -11.71 17.64 -6.81
C PRO A 108 -12.50 18.82 -6.24
N GLU A 109 -13.76 18.95 -6.66
CA GLU A 109 -14.67 19.94 -6.08
C GLU A 109 -15.09 19.52 -4.67
N GLU A 110 -15.56 20.47 -3.86
CA GLU A 110 -15.99 20.13 -2.50
C GLU A 110 -17.27 19.28 -2.45
N GLN A 111 -18.18 19.48 -3.39
CA GLN A 111 -19.55 18.96 -3.32
C GLN A 111 -19.94 18.05 -4.49
N LYS A 112 -19.13 17.97 -5.54
CA LYS A 112 -19.51 17.27 -6.77
C LYS A 112 -18.38 16.38 -7.29
N ASP A 113 -18.75 15.16 -7.65
CA ASP A 113 -17.84 14.24 -8.32
C ASP A 113 -17.59 14.72 -9.76
N VAL A 114 -16.34 14.57 -10.21
CA VAL A 114 -15.91 14.96 -11.56
C VAL A 114 -15.33 13.74 -12.26
N THR A 115 -15.96 13.32 -13.35
CA THR A 115 -15.42 12.28 -14.21
C THR A 115 -14.54 12.90 -15.30
N ILE A 116 -13.29 12.47 -15.37
CA ILE A 116 -12.32 12.85 -16.39
C ILE A 116 -11.92 11.64 -17.22
N LYS A 117 -11.50 11.87 -18.47
CA LYS A 117 -10.87 10.85 -19.30
C LYS A 117 -9.38 10.80 -18.98
N ARG A 118 -8.90 9.69 -18.40
CA ARG A 118 -7.48 9.47 -18.14
C ARG A 118 -6.85 8.66 -19.27
N PRO A 119 -5.78 9.16 -19.90
CA PRO A 119 -5.02 8.37 -20.85
C PRO A 119 -4.44 7.13 -20.16
N ILE A 120 -4.54 5.99 -20.83
CA ILE A 120 -3.88 4.75 -20.45
C ILE A 120 -3.04 4.24 -21.61
N THR A 121 -1.87 3.73 -21.28
CA THR A 121 -1.05 2.94 -22.20
C THR A 121 -0.94 1.54 -21.64
N TYR A 122 -1.23 0.54 -22.46
CA TYR A 122 -1.13 -0.87 -22.09
C TYR A 122 -0.55 -1.68 -23.25
N SER A 123 -0.03 -2.86 -22.93
CA SER A 123 0.50 -3.79 -23.91
C SER A 123 -0.09 -5.17 -23.73
N PHE A 124 -0.37 -5.83 -24.84
CA PHE A 124 -0.60 -7.27 -24.90
C PHE A 124 0.67 -7.94 -25.43
N ILE A 125 1.15 -8.95 -24.73
CA ILE A 125 2.39 -9.66 -25.04
C ILE A 125 2.10 -11.14 -24.94
N VAL A 126 2.53 -11.94 -25.90
CA VAL A 126 2.45 -13.40 -25.72
C VAL A 126 3.58 -13.80 -24.77
N VAL A 127 3.25 -14.59 -23.76
CA VAL A 127 4.25 -15.16 -22.86
C VAL A 127 4.24 -16.68 -22.95
N LYS A 128 5.40 -17.29 -22.69
CA LYS A 128 5.58 -18.74 -22.65
C LYS A 128 6.01 -19.18 -21.26
N ALA A 129 5.26 -20.11 -20.67
CA ALA A 129 5.61 -20.73 -19.40
C ALA A 129 6.89 -21.56 -19.54
N ASP A 130 7.84 -21.31 -18.66
CA ASP A 130 8.96 -22.19 -18.36
C ASP A 130 8.68 -22.90 -17.04
N GLN A 131 8.37 -24.19 -17.15
CA GLN A 131 8.03 -25.04 -16.00
C GLN A 131 9.23 -25.27 -15.07
N VAL A 132 10.46 -25.13 -15.58
CA VAL A 132 11.68 -25.39 -14.79
C VAL A 132 11.98 -24.18 -13.92
N SER A 133 12.04 -22.99 -14.52
CA SER A 133 12.30 -21.74 -13.78
C SER A 133 11.08 -21.18 -13.07
N LYS A 134 9.88 -21.72 -13.36
CA LYS A 134 8.58 -21.16 -12.94
C LYS A 134 8.43 -19.69 -13.34
N LYS A 135 8.86 -19.37 -14.57
CA LYS A 135 8.74 -18.02 -15.14
C LYS A 135 7.92 -18.01 -16.41
N PHE A 136 7.39 -16.84 -16.74
CA PHE A 136 6.82 -16.54 -18.05
C PHE A 136 7.81 -15.70 -18.84
N ASN A 137 8.26 -16.20 -19.99
CA ASN A 137 9.16 -15.46 -20.88
C ASN A 137 8.37 -14.79 -22.00
N LYS A 138 8.68 -13.53 -22.31
CA LYS A 138 8.00 -12.77 -23.38
C LYS A 138 8.37 -13.35 -24.75
N VAL A 139 7.41 -13.53 -25.64
CA VAL A 139 7.69 -14.04 -27.00
C VAL A 139 8.04 -12.86 -27.90
N SER A 140 9.25 -12.89 -28.46
CA SER A 140 9.75 -11.81 -29.30
C SER A 140 8.82 -11.52 -30.49
N GLY A 141 8.59 -10.23 -30.76
CA GLY A 141 7.77 -9.75 -31.88
C GLY A 141 6.25 -9.95 -31.72
N THR A 142 5.76 -10.23 -30.52
CA THR A 142 4.32 -10.40 -30.24
C THR A 142 3.70 -9.26 -29.43
N GLN A 143 4.51 -8.32 -28.96
CA GLN A 143 4.02 -7.19 -28.18
C GLN A 143 3.26 -6.20 -29.06
N VAL A 144 2.03 -5.90 -28.67
CA VAL A 144 1.21 -4.84 -29.25
C VAL A 144 0.88 -3.84 -28.15
N THR A 145 1.23 -2.57 -28.38
CA THR A 145 0.95 -1.48 -27.45
C THR A 145 -0.24 -0.67 -27.96
N HIS A 146 -1.16 -0.36 -27.04
CA HIS A 146 -2.33 0.44 -27.29
C HIS A 146 -2.35 1.66 -26.39
N LYS A 147 -2.99 2.72 -26.89
CA LYS A 147 -3.33 3.92 -26.13
C LYS A 147 -4.84 4.08 -26.15
N ASP A 148 -5.43 4.32 -24.98
CA ASP A 148 -6.85 4.56 -24.83
C ASP A 148 -7.10 5.60 -23.72
N SER A 149 -8.36 5.84 -23.40
CA SER A 149 -8.75 6.64 -22.25
C SER A 149 -9.83 5.91 -21.44
N ILE A 150 -9.70 5.95 -20.13
CA ILE A 150 -10.71 5.42 -19.21
C ILE A 150 -11.42 6.56 -18.50
N ASP A 151 -12.69 6.35 -18.17
CA ASP A 151 -13.37 7.22 -17.22
C ASP A 151 -12.76 7.04 -15.83
N PHE A 152 -12.42 8.16 -15.22
CA PHE A 152 -11.90 8.21 -13.87
C PHE A 152 -12.65 9.28 -13.09
N THR A 153 -13.29 8.88 -12.00
CA THR A 153 -14.08 9.78 -11.18
C THR A 153 -13.24 10.28 -10.01
N LEU A 154 -12.97 11.58 -10.01
CA LEU A 154 -12.53 12.32 -8.84
C LEU A 154 -13.73 12.57 -7.95
N HIS A 155 -13.79 11.91 -6.81
CA HIS A 155 -14.88 12.12 -5.87
C HIS A 155 -14.73 13.48 -5.16
N ALA A 156 -15.87 14.08 -4.83
CA ALA A 156 -15.94 15.32 -4.08
C ALA A 156 -15.19 15.21 -2.74
N THR A 157 -14.45 16.24 -2.33
CA THR A 157 -13.62 16.16 -1.11
C THR A 157 -14.45 15.91 0.15
N ASN A 158 -15.66 16.46 0.27
CA ASN A 158 -16.56 16.15 1.39
C ASN A 158 -17.12 14.74 1.34
N SER A 159 -17.26 14.14 0.15
CA SER A 159 -17.80 12.78 0.03
C SER A 159 -16.76 11.71 0.40
N ILE A 160 -15.47 12.03 0.29
CA ILE A 160 -14.39 11.11 0.65
C ILE A 160 -13.86 11.33 2.07
N TYR A 161 -14.08 12.51 2.65
CA TYR A 161 -13.63 12.80 4.00
C TYR A 161 -14.14 11.78 5.02
N THR A 162 -13.25 11.37 5.92
CA THR A 162 -13.50 10.37 6.95
C THR A 162 -12.91 10.88 8.26
N SER A 163 -13.77 11.29 9.20
CA SER A 163 -13.37 11.82 10.51
C SER A 163 -12.97 10.71 11.47
N PHE A 164 -12.25 11.07 12.55
CA PHE A 164 -11.90 10.13 13.60
C PHE A 164 -13.14 9.47 14.23
N GLU A 165 -14.19 10.23 14.54
CA GLU A 165 -15.42 9.68 15.12
C GLU A 165 -16.07 8.60 14.25
N LYS A 166 -15.95 8.70 12.91
CA LYS A 166 -16.47 7.69 11.99
C LYS A 166 -15.66 6.38 12.03
N ILE A 167 -14.34 6.46 12.22
CA ILE A 167 -13.46 5.29 12.24
C ILE A 167 -13.18 4.74 13.64
N LYS A 168 -13.51 5.50 14.68
CA LYS A 168 -13.27 5.17 16.09
C LYS A 168 -13.73 3.77 16.50
N PRO A 169 -14.87 3.22 16.01
CA PRO A 169 -15.27 1.84 16.32
C PRO A 169 -14.26 0.77 15.89
N TYR A 170 -13.29 1.12 15.04
CA TYR A 170 -12.24 0.24 14.53
C TYR A 170 -10.83 0.73 14.90
N ALA A 171 -10.73 1.77 15.73
CA ALA A 171 -9.44 2.32 16.15
C ALA A 171 -8.66 1.31 16.99
N PHE A 172 -7.32 1.40 16.96
CA PHE A 172 -6.51 0.59 17.87
C PHE A 172 -6.48 1.26 19.24
N GLU A 173 -6.95 0.53 20.26
CA GLU A 173 -6.91 0.97 21.65
C GLU A 173 -5.74 0.33 22.38
N PHE A 174 -4.74 1.14 22.71
CA PHE A 174 -3.64 0.73 23.56
C PHE A 174 -4.07 0.76 25.04
N LYS A 175 -4.19 -0.42 25.67
CA LYS A 175 -4.69 -0.53 27.06
C LYS A 175 -3.59 -0.61 28.12
N ASN A 176 -2.43 -1.18 27.78
CA ASN A 176 -1.41 -1.57 28.77
C ASN A 176 -0.02 -1.00 28.45
N ILE A 177 0.07 0.25 27.98
CA ILE A 177 1.37 0.88 27.75
C ILE A 177 2.03 1.14 29.10
N ASP A 178 3.21 0.55 29.30
CA ASP A 178 4.09 0.83 30.43
C ASP A 178 4.78 2.18 30.23
N TRP A 179 4.05 3.26 30.52
CA TRP A 179 4.54 4.64 30.41
C TRP A 179 5.76 4.92 31.29
N GLU A 180 5.93 4.16 32.38
CA GLU A 180 7.05 4.31 33.29
C GLU A 180 8.36 3.86 32.63
N SER A 181 8.33 2.77 31.87
CA SER A 181 9.48 2.29 31.08
C SER A 181 9.93 3.25 29.97
N LEU A 182 9.07 4.23 29.61
CA LEU A 182 9.28 5.22 28.56
C LEU A 182 9.72 6.60 29.09
N LYS A 183 10.06 6.69 30.37
CA LYS A 183 10.62 7.92 30.96
C LYS A 183 11.81 8.44 30.15
N GLY A 184 11.86 9.76 29.98
CA GLY A 184 12.88 10.46 29.19
C GLY A 184 12.56 10.62 27.70
N ILE A 185 11.69 9.76 27.14
CA ILE A 185 11.25 9.83 25.73
C ILE A 185 9.76 10.13 25.56
N VAL A 186 9.01 10.31 26.66
CA VAL A 186 7.63 10.80 26.63
C VAL A 186 7.45 12.05 27.49
N PHE A 187 6.44 12.86 27.17
CA PHE A 187 5.96 13.95 28.00
C PHE A 187 4.46 14.19 27.80
N ASP A 188 3.80 14.79 28.79
CA ASP A 188 2.41 15.21 28.68
C ASP A 188 2.36 16.66 28.19
N GLY A 189 1.37 16.95 27.35
CA GLY A 189 1.19 18.29 26.81
C GLY A 189 -0.24 18.60 26.45
N GLU A 190 -0.42 19.76 25.86
CA GLU A 190 -1.68 20.31 25.41
C GLU A 190 -1.56 20.80 23.97
N ILE A 191 -2.51 20.44 23.11
CA ILE A 191 -2.55 20.93 21.72
C ILE A 191 -2.84 22.43 21.73
N VAL A 192 -1.91 23.21 21.19
CA VAL A 192 -2.03 24.67 21.04
C VAL A 192 -2.51 25.01 19.64
N ASN A 193 -1.87 24.41 18.63
CA ASN A 193 -2.13 24.70 17.22
C ASN A 193 -1.84 23.50 16.33
N HIS A 194 -2.31 23.56 15.09
CA HIS A 194 -2.12 22.58 14.03
C HIS A 194 -1.69 23.31 12.75
N SER A 195 -0.59 22.89 12.12
CA SER A 195 -0.10 23.51 10.88
C SER A 195 -0.65 22.79 9.65
N ASP A 196 -0.48 21.47 9.60
CA ASP A 196 -0.87 20.55 8.53
C ASP A 196 -1.17 19.17 9.13
N GLY A 197 -1.57 18.21 8.29
CA GLY A 197 -2.08 16.91 8.74
C GLY A 197 -1.10 16.02 9.52
N ASP A 198 0.15 16.43 9.67
CA ASP A 198 1.17 15.71 10.43
C ASP A 198 2.08 16.63 11.26
N THR A 199 1.74 17.92 11.42
CA THR A 199 2.53 18.86 12.23
C THR A 199 1.65 19.62 13.23
N PHE A 200 1.94 19.41 14.51
CA PHE A 200 1.20 19.95 15.65
C PHE A 200 2.10 20.87 16.48
N THR A 201 1.51 21.86 17.14
CA THR A 201 2.19 22.61 18.21
C THR A 201 1.59 22.19 19.55
N VAL A 202 2.45 21.71 20.44
CA VAL A 202 2.06 21.22 21.78
C VAL A 202 2.76 22.08 22.82
N ARG A 203 2.02 22.53 23.83
CA ARG A 203 2.62 23.10 25.05
C ARG A 203 2.91 21.97 26.03
N VAL A 204 4.15 21.89 26.50
CA VAL A 204 4.59 20.87 27.46
C VAL A 204 3.99 21.18 28.83
N GLU A 205 3.26 20.23 29.41
CA GLU A 205 2.56 20.40 30.69
C GLU A 205 3.26 19.62 31.80
N LYS A 206 3.79 18.43 31.49
CA LYS A 206 4.50 17.58 32.45
C LYS A 206 5.62 16.81 31.76
N ILE A 207 6.79 16.81 32.37
CA ILE A 207 7.95 16.02 31.95
C ILE A 207 8.40 15.13 33.11
N ASP A 208 9.00 13.99 32.78
CA ASP A 208 9.75 13.22 33.76
C ASP A 208 11.10 13.90 34.08
N GLN A 209 11.63 13.69 35.28
CA GLN A 209 12.93 14.26 35.69
C GLN A 209 14.10 13.81 34.80
N SER A 210 14.01 12.63 34.17
CA SER A 210 15.00 12.15 33.22
C SER A 210 14.93 12.83 31.84
N ASN A 211 13.84 13.56 31.54
CA ASN A 211 13.69 14.27 30.28
C ASN A 211 14.40 15.63 30.36
N THR A 212 15.56 15.72 29.71
CA THR A 212 16.39 16.93 29.67
C THR A 212 16.18 17.76 28.39
N ASN A 213 15.36 17.27 27.45
CA ASN A 213 15.17 17.89 26.14
C ASN A 213 14.12 19.01 26.14
N TYR A 214 13.22 19.01 27.13
CA TYR A 214 12.06 19.91 27.17
C TYR A 214 11.88 20.56 28.54
N LYS A 215 11.13 21.67 28.56
CA LYS A 215 10.75 22.38 29.79
C LYS A 215 9.23 22.52 29.87
N VAL A 216 8.66 22.43 31.08
CA VAL A 216 7.25 22.74 31.30
C VAL A 216 6.95 24.18 30.86
N GLY A 217 5.85 24.37 30.14
CA GLY A 217 5.44 25.63 29.53
C GLY A 217 6.02 25.88 28.14
N GLN A 218 6.99 25.08 27.68
CA GLN A 218 7.57 25.23 26.34
C GLN A 218 6.56 24.82 25.26
N GLU A 219 6.44 25.62 24.20
CA GLU A 219 5.75 25.22 22.97
C GLU A 219 6.73 24.52 22.02
N VAL A 220 6.33 23.34 21.55
CA VAL A 220 7.13 22.48 20.68
C VAL A 220 6.33 22.10 19.45
N LYS A 221 6.97 22.18 18.27
CA LYS A 221 6.39 21.70 17.03
C LYS A 221 6.72 20.22 16.87
N ILE A 222 5.69 19.39 16.87
CA ILE A 222 5.77 17.94 16.68
C ILE A 222 5.45 17.62 15.23
N ARG A 223 6.41 17.02 14.50
CA ARG A 223 6.16 16.35 13.23
C ARG A 223 5.88 14.87 13.54
N ILE A 224 4.72 14.40 13.12
CA ILE A 224 4.31 13.01 13.31
C ILE A 224 5.26 12.10 12.52
N ASN A 225 5.86 11.15 13.22
CA ASN A 225 6.70 10.11 12.67
C ASN A 225 5.81 9.01 12.09
N GLY A 226 6.34 8.28 11.12
CA GLY A 226 5.63 7.13 10.56
C GLY A 226 4.59 7.49 9.48
N ILE A 227 4.36 8.76 9.16
CA ILE A 227 3.43 9.17 8.10
C ILE A 227 4.02 10.29 7.23
N ASP A 228 3.48 10.43 6.03
CA ASP A 228 3.68 11.59 5.18
C ASP A 228 2.33 12.02 4.61
N THR A 229 1.90 13.25 4.88
CA THR A 229 0.68 13.81 4.32
C THR A 229 0.95 14.58 3.02
N PRO A 230 -0.03 14.72 2.11
CA PRO A 230 0.13 15.58 0.94
C PRO A 230 0.48 17.02 1.35
N GLU A 231 1.30 17.68 0.55
CA GLU A 231 1.87 18.97 0.93
C GLU A 231 0.96 20.13 0.53
N LYS A 232 0.85 21.17 1.37
CA LYS A 232 0.25 22.45 0.96
C LYS A 232 1.28 23.38 0.34
N GLN A 233 2.51 23.33 0.86
CA GLN A 233 3.61 24.19 0.48
C GLN A 233 4.94 23.54 0.88
N VAL A 234 5.92 23.53 -0.02
CA VAL A 234 7.29 23.06 0.23
C VAL A 234 8.28 24.07 -0.33
N ASP A 235 9.27 24.48 0.48
CA ASP A 235 10.34 25.42 0.11
C ASP A 235 9.81 26.71 -0.54
N GLY A 236 8.73 27.26 0.01
CA GLY A 236 8.11 28.47 -0.50
C GLY A 236 7.21 28.28 -1.74
N ARG A 237 7.19 27.09 -2.35
CA ARG A 237 6.32 26.77 -3.50
C ARG A 237 4.99 26.20 -3.03
N THR A 238 3.88 26.76 -3.49
CA THR A 238 2.54 26.24 -3.22
C THR A 238 2.28 24.99 -4.05
N ALA A 239 1.65 23.98 -3.44
CA ALA A 239 1.17 22.80 -4.16
C ALA A 239 0.11 23.19 -5.19
N ASP A 240 -0.03 22.39 -6.26
CA ASP A 240 -1.13 22.57 -7.20
C ASP A 240 -2.48 22.27 -6.52
N ASP A 241 -3.57 22.72 -7.13
CA ASP A 241 -4.90 22.62 -6.52
C ASP A 241 -5.32 21.16 -6.28
N PHE A 242 -4.77 20.20 -7.04
CA PHE A 242 -5.01 18.79 -6.86
C PHE A 242 -4.44 18.32 -5.53
N GLU A 243 -3.12 18.40 -5.34
CA GLU A 243 -2.45 17.96 -4.11
C GLU A 243 -2.97 18.74 -2.89
N ARG A 244 -3.12 20.06 -3.05
CA ARG A 244 -3.60 20.95 -1.98
C ARG A 244 -4.99 20.56 -1.46
N SER A 245 -5.90 20.11 -2.33
CA SER A 245 -7.24 19.68 -1.93
C SER A 245 -7.23 18.46 -1.00
N TYR A 246 -6.33 17.50 -1.26
CA TYR A 246 -6.15 16.32 -0.41
C TYR A 246 -5.36 16.65 0.86
N ALA A 247 -4.37 17.55 0.78
CA ALA A 247 -3.64 18.07 1.95
C ALA A 247 -4.58 18.77 2.95
N GLU A 248 -5.62 19.45 2.47
CA GLU A 248 -6.62 20.09 3.31
C GLU A 248 -7.50 19.06 4.04
N LEU A 249 -7.75 17.89 3.46
CA LEU A 249 -8.46 16.80 4.13
C LEU A 249 -7.66 16.21 5.29
N SER A 250 -6.36 15.95 5.09
CA SER A 250 -5.45 15.51 6.15
C SER A 250 -5.39 16.54 7.27
N SER A 251 -5.31 17.83 6.91
CA SER A 251 -5.31 18.93 7.88
C SER A 251 -6.62 19.07 8.63
N ARG A 252 -7.74 18.86 7.95
CA ARG A 252 -9.07 18.86 8.56
C ARG A 252 -9.18 17.76 9.60
N PHE A 253 -8.66 16.56 9.30
CA PHE A 253 -8.63 15.45 10.25
C PHE A 253 -7.87 15.82 11.53
N GLY A 254 -6.66 16.36 11.42
CA GLY A 254 -5.90 16.80 12.60
C GLY A 254 -6.63 17.87 13.44
N ARG A 255 -7.27 18.85 12.80
CA ARG A 255 -8.07 19.88 13.50
C ARG A 255 -9.33 19.34 14.18
N GLU A 256 -10.00 18.38 13.57
CA GLU A 256 -11.22 17.79 14.15
C GLU A 256 -10.92 16.75 15.23
N THR A 257 -9.81 16.00 15.09
CA THR A 257 -9.34 15.04 16.10
C THR A 257 -8.83 15.73 17.36
N PHE A 258 -8.20 16.89 17.22
CA PHE A 258 -7.64 17.65 18.33
C PHE A 258 -8.28 19.02 18.50
N LYS A 259 -9.03 19.18 19.59
CA LYS A 259 -9.45 20.51 20.03
C LYS A 259 -8.27 21.26 20.64
N THR A 260 -8.14 22.56 20.40
CA THR A 260 -7.21 23.39 21.17
C THR A 260 -7.50 23.21 22.67
N GLY A 261 -6.46 22.98 23.46
CA GLY A 261 -6.60 22.65 24.88
C GLY A 261 -6.67 21.16 25.19
N GLN A 262 -6.75 20.29 24.18
CA GLN A 262 -6.81 18.85 24.40
C GLN A 262 -5.48 18.33 24.96
N LYS A 263 -5.58 17.57 26.06
CA LYS A 263 -4.44 16.91 26.68
C LYS A 263 -4.01 15.72 25.83
N VAL A 264 -2.70 15.59 25.67
CA VAL A 264 -2.05 14.54 24.88
C VAL A 264 -0.78 14.06 25.57
N LYS A 265 -0.30 12.89 25.16
CA LYS A 265 1.02 12.39 25.53
C LYS A 265 1.86 12.23 24.27
N VAL A 266 3.01 12.90 24.23
CA VAL A 266 3.89 12.89 23.08
C VAL A 266 4.99 11.86 23.30
N PHE A 267 5.19 10.99 22.32
CA PHE A 267 6.34 10.09 22.23
C PHE A 267 7.38 10.71 21.31
N TYR A 268 8.56 11.01 21.84
CA TYR A 268 9.64 11.69 21.15
C TYR A 268 10.72 10.71 20.67
N THR A 269 11.17 10.87 19.43
CA THR A 269 12.20 10.02 18.81
C THR A 269 13.46 10.76 18.40
N GLY A 270 13.37 12.07 18.17
CA GLY A 270 14.52 12.88 17.73
C GLY A 270 14.13 14.27 17.27
N ILE A 271 15.11 15.09 16.90
CA ILE A 271 14.88 16.43 16.32
C ILE A 271 15.28 16.39 14.84
N ASP A 272 14.44 16.94 13.95
CA ASP A 272 14.76 16.99 12.52
C ASP A 272 15.67 18.17 12.15
N ALA A 273 16.08 18.22 10.88
CA ALA A 273 16.93 19.29 10.35
C ALA A 273 16.31 20.70 10.46
N PHE A 274 14.99 20.79 10.58
CA PHE A 274 14.25 22.05 10.76
C PHE A 274 13.99 22.38 12.23
N ARG A 275 14.63 21.65 13.16
CA ARG A 275 14.48 21.78 14.61
C ARG A 275 13.06 21.50 15.11
N ARG A 276 12.29 20.70 14.37
CA ARG A 276 11.02 20.15 14.83
C ARG A 276 11.28 18.90 15.64
N THR A 277 10.48 18.69 16.66
CA THR A 277 10.41 17.45 17.41
C THR A 277 9.78 16.39 16.52
N VAL A 278 10.48 15.28 16.26
CA VAL A 278 9.95 14.11 15.56
C VAL A 278 9.43 13.12 16.58
N GLY A 279 8.21 12.67 16.40
CA GLY A 279 7.54 11.84 17.39
C GLY A 279 6.11 11.51 16.99
N ASP A 280 5.30 11.04 17.91
CA ASP A 280 3.88 10.80 17.67
C ASP A 280 3.06 11.19 18.90
N ILE A 281 1.75 11.31 18.73
CA ILE A 281 0.82 11.84 19.71
C ILE A 281 -0.17 10.75 20.10
N PHE A 282 -0.09 10.32 21.36
CA PHE A 282 -1.11 9.51 22.00
C PHE A 282 -2.23 10.40 22.57
N PHE A 283 -3.47 10.00 22.35
CA PHE A 283 -4.66 10.79 22.69
C PHE A 283 -5.86 9.93 23.09
N GLY A 284 -6.95 10.59 23.50
CA GLY A 284 -8.10 9.95 24.16
C GLY A 284 -7.97 10.00 25.68
N ASP A 285 -9.06 9.66 26.39
CA ASP A 285 -9.17 9.80 27.85
C ASP A 285 -8.04 9.11 28.63
N LYS A 286 -7.43 8.07 28.06
CA LYS A 286 -6.33 7.30 28.64
C LYS A 286 -5.09 7.28 27.76
N PHE A 287 -4.99 8.18 26.78
CA PHE A 287 -3.93 8.18 25.76
C PHE A 287 -3.86 6.85 24.98
N GLN A 288 -5.03 6.26 24.71
CA GLN A 288 -5.16 4.92 24.13
C GLN A 288 -5.11 4.91 22.60
N TYR A 289 -5.20 6.05 21.91
CA TYR A 289 -5.16 6.12 20.46
C TYR A 289 -3.86 6.78 20.00
N LEU A 290 -3.29 6.30 18.90
CA LEU A 290 -2.07 6.86 18.30
C LEU A 290 -2.42 7.59 17.00
N TYR A 291 -2.10 8.88 16.90
CA TYR A 291 -2.57 9.74 15.81
C TYR A 291 -2.22 9.20 14.42
N SER A 292 -0.97 8.82 14.20
CA SER A 292 -0.47 8.27 12.92
C SER A 292 -1.29 7.09 12.40
N LEU A 293 -1.70 6.19 13.29
CA LEU A 293 -2.51 5.02 12.96
C LEU A 293 -3.92 5.41 12.53
N GLU A 294 -4.51 6.37 13.24
CA GLU A 294 -5.90 6.74 13.01
C GLU A 294 -6.07 7.61 11.77
N ILE A 295 -5.14 8.52 11.46
CA ILE A 295 -5.15 9.22 10.16
C ILE A 295 -4.87 8.24 8.99
N THR A 296 -4.02 7.23 9.20
CA THR A 296 -3.79 6.16 8.21
C THR A 296 -5.05 5.35 7.97
N ARG A 297 -5.79 4.97 9.03
CA ARG A 297 -7.06 4.23 8.93
C ARG A 297 -8.17 5.05 8.28
N ALA A 298 -8.17 6.37 8.51
CA ALA A 298 -9.06 7.29 7.82
C ALA A 298 -8.76 7.39 6.31
N GLY A 299 -7.63 6.83 5.85
CA GLY A 299 -7.21 6.87 4.46
C GLY A 299 -6.80 8.27 4.02
N LEU A 300 -6.34 9.12 4.95
CA LEU A 300 -5.99 10.52 4.68
C LEU A 300 -4.48 10.78 4.71
N THR A 301 -3.68 9.71 4.67
CA THR A 301 -2.21 9.75 4.57
C THR A 301 -1.69 8.42 4.04
N LEU A 302 -0.42 8.38 3.69
CA LEU A 302 0.32 7.12 3.55
C LEU A 302 1.23 6.92 4.78
N PRO A 303 1.29 5.70 5.35
CA PRO A 303 2.31 5.38 6.35
C PRO A 303 3.70 5.43 5.70
N ALA A 304 4.74 5.71 6.45
CA ALA A 304 6.09 5.93 5.93
C ALA A 304 7.14 5.44 6.92
N TYR A 305 8.22 4.88 6.40
CA TYR A 305 9.40 4.54 7.18
C TYR A 305 10.64 4.71 6.31
N ASP A 306 11.67 5.33 6.88
CA ASP A 306 12.87 5.74 6.13
C ASP A 306 13.93 4.63 6.04
N GLY A 307 13.75 3.55 6.81
CA GLY A 307 14.66 2.41 6.84
C GLY A 307 14.25 1.24 5.94
N THR A 308 14.96 0.14 6.11
CA THR A 308 14.68 -1.12 5.42
C THR A 308 13.64 -1.94 6.18
N LEU A 309 13.04 -2.96 5.54
CA LEU A 309 12.17 -3.90 6.23
C LEU A 309 12.89 -4.56 7.43
N ILE A 310 14.15 -4.96 7.26
CA ILE A 310 14.94 -5.58 8.33
C ILE A 310 15.13 -4.63 9.51
N SER A 311 15.52 -3.38 9.25
CA SER A 311 15.70 -2.40 10.34
C SER A 311 14.39 -2.04 11.05
N LEU A 312 13.26 -2.05 10.32
CA LEU A 312 11.94 -1.91 10.93
C LEU A 312 11.68 -3.05 11.92
N VAL A 313 11.91 -4.29 11.48
CA VAL A 313 11.69 -5.49 12.29
C VAL A 313 12.56 -5.51 13.54
N ASP A 314 13.81 -5.11 13.41
CA ASP A 314 14.74 -5.04 14.55
C ASP A 314 14.29 -4.04 15.61
N ASN A 315 13.55 -3.01 15.21
CA ASN A 315 13.05 -1.98 16.12
C ASN A 315 11.74 -2.36 16.82
N ILE A 316 10.90 -3.22 16.24
CA ILE A 316 9.60 -3.61 16.79
C ILE A 316 9.68 -4.23 18.21
N PRO A 317 10.63 -5.13 18.52
CA PRO A 317 10.74 -5.71 19.87
C PRO A 317 10.95 -4.68 20.98
N ASN A 318 11.59 -3.55 20.68
CA ASN A 318 11.99 -2.57 21.68
C ASN A 318 10.88 -1.54 21.92
N LYS A 319 10.23 -1.60 23.09
CA LYS A 319 9.17 -0.66 23.50
C LYS A 319 9.60 0.81 23.50
N LYS A 320 10.91 1.11 23.56
CA LYS A 320 11.42 2.48 23.49
C LYS A 320 11.48 3.05 22.07
N ASN A 321 11.16 2.25 21.06
CA ASN A 321 11.04 2.66 19.68
C ASN A 321 9.56 2.87 19.33
N ILE A 322 9.24 3.93 18.59
CA ILE A 322 7.84 4.17 18.19
C ILE A 322 7.32 3.08 17.25
N GLU A 323 8.23 2.45 16.51
CA GLU A 323 7.99 1.31 15.63
C GLU A 323 7.31 0.14 16.36
N HIS A 324 7.53 0.00 17.67
CA HIS A 324 6.83 -0.99 18.51
C HIS A 324 5.32 -0.80 18.52
N TYR A 325 4.87 0.47 18.54
CA TYR A 325 3.45 0.83 18.60
C TYR A 325 2.85 1.08 17.22
N PHE A 326 3.68 1.45 16.25
CA PHE A 326 3.24 1.91 14.94
C PHE A 326 3.21 0.81 13.88
N SER A 327 4.27 0.02 13.73
CA SER A 327 4.60 -0.60 12.44
C SER A 327 3.57 -1.59 11.90
N TRP A 328 3.19 -2.58 12.72
CA TRP A 328 2.22 -3.60 12.32
C TRP A 328 0.81 -3.01 12.20
N GLN A 329 0.46 -2.17 13.16
CA GLN A 329 -0.82 -1.50 13.23
C GLN A 329 -1.00 -0.56 12.03
N ALA A 330 0.04 0.11 11.55
CA ALA A 330 -0.02 0.97 10.37
C ALA A 330 -0.36 0.18 9.11
N ALA A 331 0.22 -1.01 8.95
CA ALA A 331 -0.09 -1.92 7.85
C ALA A 331 -1.55 -2.39 7.90
N LEU A 332 -2.05 -2.74 9.09
CA LEU A 332 -3.45 -3.10 9.29
C LEU A 332 -4.41 -1.91 9.06
N ALA A 333 -4.05 -0.72 9.54
CA ALA A 333 -4.81 0.51 9.34
C ALA A 333 -4.91 0.87 7.86
N MET A 334 -3.80 0.78 7.11
CA MET A 334 -3.81 1.01 5.66
C MET A 334 -4.63 -0.05 4.93
N LYS A 335 -4.47 -1.33 5.27
CA LYS A 335 -5.31 -2.42 4.72
C LYS A 335 -6.79 -2.12 4.92
N GLN A 336 -7.17 -1.72 6.13
CA GLN A 336 -8.56 -1.37 6.44
C GLN A 336 -9.04 -0.16 5.64
N ALA A 337 -8.22 0.89 5.50
CA ALA A 337 -8.58 2.07 4.73
C ALA A 337 -8.88 1.72 3.26
N ILE A 338 -8.10 0.80 2.67
CA ILE A 338 -8.32 0.27 1.32
C ILE A 338 -9.62 -0.54 1.25
N GLU A 339 -9.81 -1.50 2.15
CA GLU A 339 -10.97 -2.41 2.16
C GLU A 339 -12.29 -1.68 2.41
N MET A 340 -12.28 -0.68 3.30
CA MET A 340 -13.46 0.14 3.63
C MET A 340 -13.64 1.36 2.72
N LYS A 341 -12.73 1.59 1.76
CA LYS A 341 -12.76 2.77 0.88
C LYS A 341 -12.82 4.09 1.66
N ASN A 342 -12.00 4.20 2.71
CA ASN A 342 -11.89 5.42 3.51
C ASN A 342 -11.00 6.46 2.82
N GLY A 343 -11.34 7.74 2.97
CA GLY A 343 -10.48 8.85 2.55
C GLY A 343 -10.11 8.77 1.07
N PHE A 344 -8.82 8.89 0.80
CA PHE A 344 -8.23 8.84 -0.54
C PHE A 344 -8.61 7.54 -1.26
N TYR A 345 -8.75 6.42 -0.54
CA TYR A 345 -9.07 5.12 -1.13
C TYR A 345 -10.51 5.00 -1.66
N LYS A 346 -11.37 5.99 -1.42
CA LYS A 346 -12.64 6.10 -2.14
C LYS A 346 -12.43 6.46 -3.61
N THR A 347 -11.40 7.25 -3.92
CA THR A 347 -11.03 7.67 -5.29
C THR A 347 -9.98 6.75 -5.91
N PHE A 348 -9.03 6.29 -5.11
CA PHE A 348 -7.87 5.53 -5.56
C PHE A 348 -7.97 4.08 -5.08
N GLU A 349 -7.71 3.11 -5.96
CA GLU A 349 -7.89 1.70 -5.59
C GLU A 349 -6.73 1.15 -4.76
N THR A 350 -5.54 1.70 -4.92
CA THR A 350 -4.30 1.21 -4.29
C THR A 350 -3.42 2.34 -3.76
N PRO A 351 -2.47 2.07 -2.85
CA PRO A 351 -1.55 3.09 -2.38
C PRO A 351 -0.64 3.64 -3.49
N PHE A 352 -0.35 2.86 -4.53
CA PHE A 352 0.35 3.35 -5.74
C PHE A 352 -0.40 4.47 -6.45
N GLU A 353 -1.73 4.44 -6.40
CA GLU A 353 -2.54 5.51 -6.97
C GLU A 353 -2.65 6.70 -6.03
N VAL A 354 -2.72 6.46 -4.72
CA VAL A 354 -2.69 7.51 -3.69
C VAL A 354 -1.36 8.27 -3.71
N GLU A 355 -0.24 7.59 -3.97
CA GLU A 355 1.09 8.21 -4.12
C GLU A 355 1.09 9.33 -5.17
N ARG A 356 0.23 9.25 -6.19
CA ARG A 356 0.12 10.28 -7.26
C ARG A 356 -0.47 11.61 -6.77
N ILE A 357 -1.02 11.64 -5.56
CA ILE A 357 -1.40 12.88 -4.89
C ILE A 357 -0.14 13.70 -4.53
N TYR A 358 0.97 13.04 -4.22
CA TYR A 358 2.21 13.64 -3.69
C TYR A 358 3.10 14.16 -4.82
N ARG A 359 2.72 15.28 -5.44
CA ARG A 359 3.40 15.84 -6.63
C ARG A 359 4.58 16.72 -6.27
N MET A 360 4.53 17.41 -5.14
CA MET A 360 5.63 18.22 -4.63
C MET A 360 6.80 17.37 -4.17
N LYS A 361 6.50 16.27 -3.48
CA LYS A 361 7.47 15.35 -2.89
C LYS A 361 6.88 13.94 -2.87
N SER A 362 7.31 13.09 -3.81
CA SER A 362 6.85 11.70 -3.87
C SER A 362 7.12 10.97 -2.55
N ASN A 363 6.15 10.16 -2.13
CA ASN A 363 6.26 9.26 -0.99
C ASN A 363 6.16 7.81 -1.46
N THR A 364 7.30 7.11 -1.50
CA THR A 364 7.37 5.66 -1.78
C THR A 364 7.56 4.82 -0.52
N LYS A 365 7.67 5.44 0.64
CA LYS A 365 8.09 4.81 1.91
C LYS A 365 7.00 3.93 2.54
N TRP A 366 5.80 3.99 1.99
CA TRP A 366 4.64 3.20 2.42
C TRP A 366 4.70 1.73 2.00
N ARG A 367 5.55 1.39 1.02
CA ARG A 367 5.55 0.06 0.36
C ARG A 367 5.69 -1.09 1.34
N ILE A 368 6.52 -0.94 2.37
CA ILE A 368 6.73 -1.97 3.40
C ILE A 368 5.48 -2.29 4.22
N PHE A 369 4.50 -1.39 4.24
CA PHE A 369 3.23 -1.59 4.95
C PHE A 369 2.13 -2.19 4.06
N PHE A 370 2.38 -2.35 2.75
CA PHE A 370 1.38 -2.82 1.80
C PHE A 370 1.58 -4.29 1.45
N LYS A 371 0.56 -5.11 1.73
CA LYS A 371 0.61 -6.58 1.57
C LYS A 371 0.95 -7.08 0.17
N ASP A 372 0.65 -6.29 -0.86
CA ASP A 372 0.89 -6.67 -2.27
C ASP A 372 2.20 -6.06 -2.82
N SER A 373 3.03 -5.45 -1.97
CA SER A 373 4.42 -5.06 -2.33
C SER A 373 5.37 -6.25 -2.20
N ASP A 374 6.45 -6.26 -2.99
CA ASP A 374 7.44 -7.36 -2.99
C ASP A 374 8.11 -7.55 -1.61
N GLU A 375 8.46 -6.45 -0.94
CA GLU A 375 8.99 -6.44 0.42
C GLU A 375 7.99 -5.76 1.35
N ASN A 376 7.36 -6.53 2.25
CA ASN A 376 6.38 -5.98 3.17
C ASN A 376 6.31 -6.72 4.51
N ILE A 377 5.73 -6.04 5.50
CA ILE A 377 5.70 -6.50 6.88
C ILE A 377 4.89 -7.79 7.10
N PHE A 378 3.94 -8.10 6.22
CA PHE A 378 3.15 -9.33 6.32
C PHE A 378 3.94 -10.59 5.96
N THR A 379 5.01 -10.46 5.18
CA THR A 379 5.85 -11.61 4.77
C THR A 379 6.83 -12.07 5.85
N ILE A 380 7.02 -11.26 6.91
CA ILE A 380 8.06 -11.52 7.91
C ILE A 380 7.74 -12.75 8.75
N ASN A 381 6.48 -12.97 9.14
CA ASN A 381 6.12 -14.09 10.01
C ASN A 381 6.50 -15.47 9.41
N ASP A 382 6.59 -15.56 8.08
CA ASP A 382 6.99 -16.79 7.37
C ASP A 382 8.49 -16.87 7.05
N SER A 383 9.22 -15.77 7.22
CA SER A 383 10.65 -15.66 6.90
C SER A 383 11.53 -16.46 7.87
N GLU A 384 12.68 -16.96 7.37
CA GLU A 384 13.71 -17.56 8.23
C GLU A 384 14.22 -16.57 9.30
N TYR A 385 14.17 -15.28 8.99
CA TYR A 385 14.55 -14.21 9.91
C TYR A 385 13.68 -14.20 11.18
N ALA A 386 12.35 -14.16 11.03
CA ALA A 386 11.45 -14.18 12.19
C ALA A 386 11.55 -15.48 12.99
N LYS A 387 11.68 -16.63 12.31
CA LYS A 387 11.89 -17.93 12.94
C LYS A 387 13.17 -17.96 13.77
N SER A 388 14.25 -17.32 13.30
CA SER A 388 15.52 -17.25 14.03
C SER A 388 15.47 -16.41 15.31
N LYS A 389 14.47 -15.51 15.42
CA LYS A 389 14.29 -14.60 16.55
C LYS A 389 13.23 -15.08 17.56
N ASP A 390 12.59 -16.23 17.31
CA ASP A 390 11.40 -16.71 18.05
C ASP A 390 10.35 -15.61 18.23
N PHE A 391 10.10 -14.89 17.12
CA PHE A 391 9.41 -13.60 17.13
C PHE A 391 8.15 -13.65 16.27
N LYS A 392 7.01 -13.26 16.85
CA LYS A 392 5.74 -13.09 16.13
C LYS A 392 5.23 -11.66 16.32
N ILE A 393 5.25 -10.88 15.24
CA ILE A 393 4.84 -9.46 15.24
C ILE A 393 3.38 -9.29 15.70
N GLU A 394 2.54 -10.23 15.29
CA GLU A 394 1.11 -10.23 15.60
C GLU A 394 0.88 -10.32 17.12
N GLU A 395 1.56 -11.22 17.82
CA GLU A 395 1.37 -11.44 19.26
C GLU A 395 1.79 -10.22 20.10
N MET A 396 2.83 -9.49 19.68
CA MET A 396 3.26 -8.25 20.34
C MET A 396 2.27 -7.10 20.15
N SER A 397 1.57 -7.10 19.02
CA SER A 397 0.56 -6.10 18.68
C SER A 397 -0.74 -6.33 19.46
N TYR A 398 -1.17 -7.60 19.59
CA TYR A 398 -2.37 -7.98 20.33
C TYR A 398 -2.25 -7.82 21.84
N ASN A 399 -1.08 -8.04 22.44
CA ASN A 399 -0.91 -7.89 23.89
C ASN A 399 -1.12 -6.44 24.39
N ASN A 400 -1.05 -5.46 23.49
CA ASN A 400 -1.32 -4.06 23.78
C ASN A 400 -2.74 -3.62 23.40
N ILE A 401 -3.45 -4.40 22.57
CA ILE A 401 -4.73 -4.03 21.93
C ILE A 401 -5.78 -5.07 22.30
N ASN A 402 -6.79 -4.67 23.08
CA ASN A 402 -8.02 -5.42 23.31
C ASN A 402 -9.19 -4.46 23.32
#